data_AF-A0A535PFB9-F1
#
_entry.id   AF-A0A535PFB9-F1
#
_cell.length_a   1.000
_cell.length_b   1.000
_cell.length_c   1.000
_cell.angle_alpha   90.00
_cell.angle_beta   90.00
_cell.angle_gamma   90.00
#
_symmetry.space_group_name_H-M   'P 1'
#
loop_
_entity.id
_entity.type
_entity.pdbx_description
1 polymer ?
#
loop_
_entity_poly.entity_id
_entity_poly.type
_entity_poly.pdbx_seq_one_letter_code
_entity_poly.pdbx_strand_id
1 'polypeptide(L)'
;MPWHDARHGPHPPVSDTGRAVRLARLVVLGGLLAIGASAALAPAVAAHGADAFVPPRPSDILLDWSFDPLVSLPVLLVAVVYLAVVRRVDREHPANPVPRARIVAFLGGLVAIEVALQSIIERYDATLFSVHMVQHILLTLVASPLLVLGAPVTLALRVARPGFRHRVLLPILHSRVLRALSFPVVAWLLFAGVMWGTHFSPIFNESLDNPVIHQLEHMAYLSAGLLFWWPAVGLDPSPWRMPHPLRAMYLFLQMPQNTFLALAIYSASA
;
A
#
# COMPACT_ATOMS: atom_id res chain seq x y z
N MET A 1 67.49 21.09 10.21
CA MET A 1 66.58 21.58 9.15
C MET A 1 67.26 21.28 7.83
N PRO A 2 66.65 20.50 6.91
CA PRO A 2 65.32 20.78 6.38
C PRO A 2 64.36 19.58 6.37
N TRP A 3 63.08 19.93 6.46
CA TRP A 3 61.89 19.11 6.29
C TRP A 3 61.30 19.58 4.97
N HIS A 4 61.13 18.72 3.97
CA HIS A 4 60.20 19.00 2.89
C HIS A 4 59.76 17.71 2.18
N ASP A 5 58.44 17.66 2.02
CA ASP A 5 57.64 16.97 1.01
C ASP A 5 57.51 15.45 1.04
N ALA A 6 56.27 15.02 1.32
CA ALA A 6 55.37 14.49 0.28
C ALA A 6 54.39 13.49 0.89
N ARG A 7 53.18 13.92 1.29
CA ARG A 7 51.98 13.04 1.35
C ARG A 7 50.69 13.85 1.18
N HIS A 8 50.43 14.32 -0.04
CA HIS A 8 49.07 14.57 -0.52
C HIS A 8 48.66 13.38 -1.38
N GLY A 9 48.17 12.33 -0.72
CA GLY A 9 47.50 11.23 -1.41
C GLY A 9 46.14 11.69 -1.92
N PRO A 10 45.66 11.15 -3.06
CA PRO A 10 44.37 11.51 -3.63
C PRO A 10 43.24 11.23 -2.62
N HIS A 11 42.38 12.23 -2.40
CA HIS A 11 41.15 12.04 -1.64
C HIS A 11 40.32 10.93 -2.31
N PRO A 12 39.88 9.89 -1.56
CA PRO A 12 39.01 8.88 -2.15
C PRO A 12 37.72 9.55 -2.64
N PRO A 13 37.18 9.15 -3.81
CA PRO A 13 35.94 9.69 -4.30
C PRO A 13 34.85 9.45 -3.25
N VAL A 14 34.12 10.51 -2.91
CA VAL A 14 32.95 10.43 -2.03
C VAL A 14 31.96 9.48 -2.70
N SER A 15 31.93 8.23 -2.24
CA SER A 15 31.19 7.16 -2.90
C SER A 15 29.68 7.46 -2.93
N ASP A 16 29.08 7.42 -4.12
CA ASP A 16 27.63 7.50 -4.37
C ASP A 16 26.80 6.55 -3.47
N THR A 17 27.45 5.52 -2.96
CA THR A 17 27.00 4.58 -1.94
C THR A 17 26.40 5.25 -0.70
N GLY A 18 26.84 6.47 -0.33
CA GLY A 18 26.29 7.21 0.81
C GLY A 18 24.89 7.78 0.57
N ARG A 19 24.59 8.20 -0.67
CA ARG A 19 23.28 8.77 -1.07
C ARG A 19 22.23 7.67 -1.21
N ALA A 20 22.60 6.55 -1.83
CA ALA A 20 21.74 5.36 -1.95
C ALA A 20 21.30 4.79 -0.58
N VAL A 21 22.12 4.98 0.46
CA VAL A 21 21.86 4.49 1.82
C VAL A 21 20.92 5.40 2.60
N ARG A 22 20.95 6.71 2.35
CA ARG A 22 19.94 7.62 2.92
C ARG A 22 18.58 7.36 2.28
N LEU A 23 18.53 7.13 0.96
CA LEU A 23 17.31 6.81 0.24
C LEU A 23 16.70 5.48 0.69
N ALA A 24 17.50 4.41 0.81
CA ALA A 24 17.02 3.11 1.30
C ALA A 24 16.53 3.13 2.76
N ARG A 25 17.09 3.99 3.62
CA ARG A 25 16.62 4.18 5.02
C ARG A 25 15.28 4.90 5.08
N LEU A 26 15.06 5.90 4.22
CA LEU A 26 13.79 6.64 4.11
C LEU A 26 12.68 5.80 3.48
N VAL A 27 13.03 4.88 2.59
CA VAL A 27 12.11 3.97 1.87
C VAL A 27 11.50 2.89 2.74
N VAL A 28 12.28 2.30 3.64
CA VAL A 28 11.82 1.18 4.45
C VAL A 28 10.99 1.65 5.64
N LEU A 29 11.33 2.82 6.19
CA LEU A 29 10.45 3.57 7.08
C LEU A 29 9.24 4.08 6.29
N GLY A 30 9.44 4.58 5.07
CA GLY A 30 8.40 5.10 4.18
C GLY A 30 7.42 4.06 3.64
N GLY A 31 7.74 2.77 3.51
CA GLY A 31 6.77 1.78 3.03
C GLY A 31 5.71 1.39 4.07
N LEU A 32 6.07 1.47 5.36
CA LEU A 32 5.15 1.28 6.49
C LEU A 32 4.60 2.61 7.02
N LEU A 33 5.31 3.73 6.80
CA LEU A 33 4.85 5.08 7.11
C LEU A 33 4.11 5.76 5.95
N ALA A 34 4.16 5.31 4.70
CA ALA A 34 3.38 5.87 3.60
C ALA A 34 1.88 5.55 3.76
N ILE A 35 1.57 4.51 4.53
CA ILE A 35 0.23 4.23 5.04
C ILE A 35 -0.22 5.25 6.10
N GLY A 36 0.68 6.08 6.64
CA GLY A 36 0.35 7.14 7.61
C GLY A 36 0.75 8.57 7.19
N ALA A 37 1.64 8.74 6.22
CA ALA A 37 2.21 10.04 5.86
C ALA A 37 1.40 10.80 4.81
N SER A 38 0.55 10.12 4.02
CA SER A 38 -0.40 10.80 3.12
C SER A 38 -1.44 11.59 3.92
N ALA A 39 -1.82 11.10 5.11
CA ALA A 39 -2.71 11.82 6.03
C ALA A 39 -2.13 13.13 6.56
N ALA A 40 -0.80 13.28 6.58
CA ALA A 40 -0.13 14.46 7.16
C ALA A 40 0.10 15.61 6.15
N LEU A 41 -0.11 15.37 4.85
CA LEU A 41 0.06 16.37 3.78
C LEU A 41 -1.27 16.84 3.16
N ALA A 42 -2.39 16.43 3.74
CA ALA A 42 -3.73 16.71 3.25
C ALA A 42 -4.22 18.19 3.27
N PRO A 43 -3.61 19.20 3.93
CA PRO A 43 -4.25 20.52 3.96
C PRO A 43 -3.95 21.43 2.75
N ALA A 44 -3.36 20.97 1.64
CA ALA A 44 -2.80 21.91 0.65
C ALA A 44 -3.45 22.01 -0.74
N VAL A 45 -4.22 21.04 -1.25
CA VAL A 45 -4.79 21.19 -2.61
C VAL A 45 -6.20 20.61 -2.66
N ALA A 46 -7.16 21.43 -2.25
CA ALA A 46 -8.56 21.21 -2.55
C ALA A 46 -8.85 21.77 -3.95
N ALA A 47 -9.18 20.90 -4.89
CA ALA A 47 -9.99 21.25 -6.05
C ALA A 47 -10.48 19.97 -6.71
N HIS A 48 -11.70 19.53 -6.44
CA HIS A 48 -12.62 19.01 -7.47
C HIS A 48 -14.05 19.33 -6.98
N GLY A 49 -14.71 20.20 -7.72
CA GLY A 49 -16.08 20.65 -7.46
C GLY A 49 -17.09 19.62 -7.93
N ALA A 50 -18.26 19.63 -7.30
CA ALA A 50 -19.43 18.87 -7.70
C ALA A 50 -19.87 19.25 -9.11
N ASP A 51 -19.36 18.53 -10.12
CA ASP A 51 -19.88 18.61 -11.49
C ASP A 51 -21.24 17.91 -11.54
N ALA A 52 -22.18 18.47 -12.32
CA ALA A 52 -23.47 17.85 -12.56
C ALA A 52 -23.32 16.43 -13.12
N PHE A 53 -24.20 15.50 -12.72
CA PHE A 53 -24.17 14.11 -13.21
C PHE A 53 -24.28 14.08 -14.74
N VAL A 54 -23.18 13.73 -15.40
CA VAL A 54 -23.14 13.42 -16.84
C VAL A 54 -22.94 11.92 -16.98
N PRO A 55 -23.78 11.18 -17.73
CA PRO A 55 -23.57 9.75 -17.90
C PRO A 55 -22.24 9.47 -18.63
N PRO A 56 -21.44 8.50 -18.15
CA PRO A 56 -20.12 8.23 -18.69
C PRO A 56 -20.21 7.67 -20.12
N ARG A 57 -19.41 8.21 -21.03
CA ARG A 57 -19.23 7.65 -22.38
C ARG A 57 -18.13 6.59 -22.35
N PRO A 58 -18.14 5.61 -23.28
CA PRO A 58 -17.06 4.62 -23.37
C PRO A 58 -15.66 5.23 -23.54
N SER A 59 -15.56 6.42 -24.15
CA SER A 59 -14.31 7.18 -24.27
C SER A 59 -13.77 7.67 -22.92
N ASP A 60 -14.68 8.00 -21.99
CA ASP A 60 -14.34 8.63 -20.72
C ASP A 60 -13.65 7.62 -19.80
N ILE A 61 -14.01 6.34 -19.92
CA ILE A 61 -13.36 5.21 -19.23
C ILE A 61 -11.84 5.16 -19.55
N LEU A 62 -11.44 5.52 -20.77
CA LEU A 62 -10.05 5.43 -21.22
C LEU A 62 -9.28 6.75 -21.06
N LEU A 63 -9.96 7.90 -21.13
CA LEU A 63 -9.31 9.20 -21.30
C LEU A 63 -9.52 10.16 -20.11
N ASP A 64 -10.53 9.94 -19.27
CA ASP A 64 -10.88 10.85 -18.17
C ASP A 64 -10.18 10.43 -16.87
N TRP A 65 -8.90 10.79 -16.78
CA TRP A 65 -8.04 10.53 -15.61
C TRP A 65 -7.65 11.86 -14.94
N SER A 66 -7.79 11.95 -13.63
CA SER A 66 -7.56 13.19 -12.86
C SER A 66 -6.08 13.44 -12.55
N PHE A 67 -5.28 12.38 -12.36
CA PHE A 67 -3.85 12.44 -12.00
C PHE A 67 -3.54 13.46 -10.89
N ASP A 68 -4.30 13.42 -9.80
CA ASP A 68 -4.01 14.13 -8.55
C ASP A 68 -2.59 13.79 -8.08
N PRO A 69 -1.69 14.80 -8.01
CA PRO A 69 -0.34 14.62 -7.51
C PRO A 69 -0.25 13.99 -6.12
N LEU A 70 -1.28 14.18 -5.27
CA LEU A 70 -1.32 13.64 -3.91
C LEU A 70 -1.41 12.11 -3.89
N VAL A 71 -1.96 11.50 -4.95
CA VAL A 71 -2.03 10.04 -5.11
C VAL A 71 -0.91 9.54 -6.02
N SER A 72 -0.74 10.15 -7.19
CA SER A 72 0.19 9.63 -8.20
C SER A 72 1.66 9.78 -7.81
N LEU A 73 2.05 10.83 -7.08
CA LEU A 73 3.45 10.99 -6.67
C LEU A 73 3.87 9.94 -5.63
N PRO A 74 3.11 9.65 -4.55
CA PRO A 74 3.42 8.55 -3.65
C PRO A 74 3.46 7.18 -4.35
N VAL A 75 2.50 6.89 -5.23
CA VAL A 75 2.47 5.61 -5.96
C VAL A 75 3.68 5.46 -6.87
N LEU A 76 4.01 6.51 -7.64
CA LEU A 76 5.20 6.53 -8.50
C LEU A 76 6.49 6.39 -7.67
N LEU A 77 6.58 7.08 -6.54
CA LEU A 77 7.71 6.96 -5.63
C LEU A 77 7.87 5.51 -5.15
N VAL A 78 6.78 4.87 -4.71
CA VAL A 78 6.78 3.46 -4.28
C VAL A 78 7.20 2.54 -5.43
N ALA A 79 6.71 2.76 -6.65
CA ALA A 79 7.10 1.99 -7.83
C ALA A 79 8.61 2.10 -8.14
N VAL A 80 9.12 3.33 -8.23
CA VAL A 80 10.54 3.61 -8.51
C VAL A 80 11.43 2.98 -7.45
N VAL A 81 11.05 3.14 -6.19
CA VAL A 81 11.75 2.58 -5.04
C VAL A 81 11.76 1.06 -5.08
N TYR A 82 10.60 0.42 -5.30
CA TYR A 82 10.50 -1.03 -5.38
C TYR A 82 11.39 -1.57 -6.49
N LEU A 83 11.33 -0.98 -7.69
CA LEU A 83 12.15 -1.38 -8.82
C LEU A 83 13.65 -1.12 -8.60
N ALA A 84 14.02 -0.05 -7.89
CA ALA A 84 15.40 0.20 -7.51
C ALA A 84 15.93 -0.88 -6.55
N VAL A 85 15.11 -1.29 -5.57
CA VAL A 85 15.42 -2.39 -4.64
C VAL A 85 15.56 -3.71 -5.41
N VAL A 86 14.63 -4.04 -6.31
CA VAL A 86 14.70 -5.24 -7.16
C VAL A 86 15.99 -5.26 -7.96
N ARG A 87 16.31 -4.19 -8.71
CA ARG A 87 17.55 -4.10 -9.48
C ARG A 87 18.78 -4.27 -8.61
N ARG A 88 18.76 -3.77 -7.38
CA ARG A 88 19.86 -3.92 -6.44
C ARG A 88 20.00 -5.37 -5.95
N VAL A 89 18.90 -6.02 -5.58
CA VAL A 89 18.90 -7.45 -5.19
C VAL A 89 19.44 -8.31 -6.33
N ASP A 90 18.98 -8.08 -7.56
CA ASP A 90 19.41 -8.86 -8.72
C ASP A 90 20.91 -8.67 -9.03
N ARG A 91 21.45 -7.47 -8.78
CA ARG A 91 22.89 -7.18 -8.94
C ARG A 91 23.74 -7.75 -7.81
N GLU A 92 23.29 -7.68 -6.56
CA GLU A 92 24.02 -8.19 -5.39
C GLU A 92 23.88 -9.72 -5.23
N HIS A 93 22.83 -10.33 -5.78
CA HIS A 93 22.53 -11.75 -5.67
C HIS A 93 22.15 -12.38 -7.03
N PRO A 94 23.06 -12.41 -8.02
CA PRO A 94 22.75 -12.89 -9.38
C PRO A 94 22.32 -14.36 -9.44
N ALA A 95 22.70 -15.19 -8.46
CA ALA A 95 22.28 -16.59 -8.37
C ALA A 95 20.84 -16.77 -7.84
N ASN A 96 20.22 -15.73 -7.27
CA ASN A 96 18.87 -15.78 -6.71
C ASN A 96 18.10 -14.47 -6.99
N PRO A 97 17.82 -14.18 -8.28
CA PRO A 97 17.14 -12.96 -8.67
C PRO A 97 15.68 -12.95 -8.20
N VAL A 98 15.09 -11.76 -8.16
CA VAL A 98 13.68 -11.58 -7.82
C VAL A 98 12.80 -12.21 -8.92
N PRO A 99 11.87 -13.12 -8.59
CA PRO A 99 10.97 -13.70 -9.58
C PRO A 99 10.12 -12.63 -10.27
N ARG A 100 10.04 -12.68 -11.60
CA ARG A 100 9.25 -11.71 -12.42
C ARG A 100 7.79 -11.62 -11.97
N ALA A 101 7.19 -12.73 -11.55
CA ALA A 101 5.82 -12.76 -11.04
C ALA A 101 5.61 -11.82 -9.84
N ARG A 102 6.60 -11.65 -8.96
CA ARG A 102 6.50 -10.71 -7.81
C ARG A 102 6.51 -9.26 -8.27
N ILE A 103 7.33 -8.95 -9.26
CA ILE A 103 7.42 -7.61 -9.84
C ILE A 103 6.10 -7.26 -10.52
N VAL A 104 5.58 -8.17 -11.36
CA VAL A 104 4.30 -7.99 -12.05
C VAL A 104 3.15 -7.87 -11.05
N ALA A 105 3.11 -8.70 -10.01
CA ALA A 105 2.09 -8.60 -8.96
C ALA A 105 2.17 -7.24 -8.26
N PHE A 106 3.35 -6.82 -7.79
CA PHE A 106 3.49 -5.54 -7.09
C PHE A 106 3.09 -4.34 -7.96
N LEU A 107 3.60 -4.27 -9.19
CA LEU A 107 3.25 -3.20 -10.12
C LEU A 107 1.76 -3.24 -10.50
N GLY A 108 1.19 -4.43 -10.68
CA GLY A 108 -0.24 -4.61 -10.90
C GLY A 108 -1.08 -4.08 -9.73
N GLY A 109 -0.61 -4.27 -8.50
CA GLY A 109 -1.25 -3.70 -7.31
C GLY A 109 -1.21 -2.17 -7.27
N LEU A 110 -0.08 -1.56 -7.67
CA LEU A 110 0.02 -0.10 -7.80
C LEU A 110 -0.87 0.46 -8.91
N VAL A 111 -0.93 -0.22 -10.06
CA VAL A 111 -1.84 0.14 -11.16
C VAL A 111 -3.29 0.03 -10.69
N ALA A 112 -3.65 -0.98 -9.90
CA ALA A 112 -5.00 -1.10 -9.34
C ALA A 112 -5.35 0.06 -8.39
N ILE A 113 -4.37 0.62 -7.65
CA ILE A 113 -4.57 1.83 -6.85
C ILE A 113 -4.84 3.05 -7.75
N GLU A 114 -4.03 3.26 -8.79
CA GLU A 114 -4.25 4.36 -9.74
C GLU A 114 -5.63 4.23 -10.41
N VAL A 115 -5.99 3.02 -10.88
CA VAL A 115 -7.33 2.79 -11.46
C VAL A 115 -8.43 3.11 -10.46
N ALA A 116 -8.30 2.69 -9.20
CA ALA A 116 -9.31 2.94 -8.19
C ALA A 116 -9.47 4.43 -7.88
N LEU A 117 -8.36 5.18 -7.74
CA LEU A 117 -8.37 6.52 -7.17
C LEU A 117 -8.21 7.66 -8.20
N GLN A 118 -7.93 7.36 -9.46
CA GLN A 118 -7.57 8.37 -10.47
C GLN A 118 -8.31 8.22 -11.79
N SER A 119 -9.04 7.12 -11.97
CA SER A 119 -9.88 6.93 -13.16
C SER A 119 -11.27 7.54 -12.96
N ILE A 120 -12.15 7.29 -13.92
CA ILE A 120 -13.58 7.61 -13.83
C ILE A 120 -14.24 7.09 -12.55
N ILE A 121 -13.68 6.07 -11.87
CA ILE A 121 -14.22 5.56 -10.61
C ILE A 121 -14.25 6.66 -9.54
N GLU A 122 -13.14 7.39 -9.36
CA GLU A 122 -13.06 8.50 -8.39
C GLU A 122 -14.06 9.61 -8.73
N ARG A 123 -14.27 9.89 -10.02
CA ARG A 123 -15.18 10.97 -10.44
C ARG A 123 -16.64 10.71 -10.05
N TYR A 124 -17.04 9.44 -10.02
CA TYR A 124 -18.43 9.06 -9.75
C TYR A 124 -18.61 8.45 -8.36
N ASP A 125 -17.56 8.26 -7.55
CA ASP A 125 -17.70 7.63 -6.24
C ASP A 125 -18.66 8.39 -5.31
N ALA A 126 -18.60 9.71 -5.30
CA ALA A 126 -19.40 10.55 -4.42
C ALA A 126 -20.86 10.66 -4.90
N THR A 127 -21.14 10.22 -6.13
CA THR A 127 -22.47 10.31 -6.76
C THR A 127 -23.16 8.96 -6.87
N LEU A 128 -22.41 7.87 -7.06
CA LEU A 128 -22.91 6.53 -7.26
C LEU A 128 -22.31 5.59 -6.23
N PHE A 129 -23.14 5.19 -5.26
CA PHE A 129 -22.77 4.21 -4.23
C PHE A 129 -22.12 2.95 -4.81
N SER A 130 -22.63 2.46 -5.95
CA SER A 130 -22.04 1.29 -6.65
C SER A 130 -20.61 1.52 -7.12
N VAL A 131 -20.27 2.74 -7.56
CA VAL A 131 -18.92 3.08 -8.02
C VAL A 131 -17.99 3.18 -6.81
N HIS A 132 -18.45 3.82 -5.74
CA HIS A 132 -17.74 3.85 -4.45
C HIS A 132 -17.44 2.43 -3.94
N MET A 133 -18.38 1.48 -4.08
CA MET A 133 -18.12 0.07 -3.72
C MET A 133 -17.07 -0.60 -4.61
N VAL A 134 -17.09 -0.32 -5.92
CA VAL A 134 -16.07 -0.82 -6.84
C VAL A 134 -14.68 -0.30 -6.45
N GLN A 135 -14.58 0.97 -6.04
CA GLN A 135 -13.35 1.58 -5.54
C GLN A 135 -12.77 0.80 -4.35
N HIS A 136 -13.58 0.55 -3.32
CA HIS A 136 -13.15 -0.20 -2.15
C HIS A 136 -12.81 -1.65 -2.47
N ILE A 137 -13.56 -2.30 -3.36
CA ILE A 137 -13.26 -3.66 -3.84
C ILE A 137 -11.91 -3.71 -4.57
N LEU A 138 -11.60 -2.73 -5.42
CA LEU A 138 -10.31 -2.66 -6.10
C LEU A 138 -9.16 -2.51 -5.08
N LEU A 139 -9.30 -1.64 -4.09
CA LEU A 139 -8.26 -1.45 -3.08
C LEU A 139 -8.06 -2.70 -2.20
N THR A 140 -9.16 -3.30 -1.73
CA THR A 140 -9.13 -4.40 -0.75
C THR A 140 -8.90 -5.76 -1.37
N LEU A 141 -9.51 -6.08 -2.52
CA LEU A 141 -9.50 -7.42 -3.12
C LEU A 141 -8.57 -7.54 -4.34
N VAL A 142 -8.11 -6.43 -4.92
CA VAL A 142 -7.19 -6.45 -6.06
C VAL A 142 -5.82 -5.89 -5.68
N ALA A 143 -5.74 -4.62 -5.29
CA ALA A 143 -4.47 -3.97 -4.97
C ALA A 143 -3.75 -4.64 -3.79
N SER A 144 -4.43 -4.79 -2.66
CA SER A 144 -3.86 -5.36 -1.44
C SER A 144 -3.20 -6.74 -1.62
N PRO A 145 -3.86 -7.78 -2.17
CA PRO A 145 -3.22 -9.08 -2.34
C PRO A 145 -2.06 -9.04 -3.34
N LEU A 146 -2.18 -8.26 -4.42
CA LEU A 146 -1.12 -8.09 -5.41
C LEU A 146 0.14 -7.45 -4.81
N LEU A 147 -0.02 -6.40 -3.99
CA LEU A 147 1.08 -5.76 -3.27
C LEU A 147 1.76 -6.72 -2.28
N VAL A 148 0.96 -7.49 -1.53
CA VAL A 148 1.44 -8.50 -0.57
C VAL A 148 2.22 -9.62 -1.27
N LEU A 149 1.80 -10.07 -2.45
CA LEU A 149 2.51 -11.04 -3.28
C LEU A 149 3.85 -10.51 -3.83
N GLY A 150 4.00 -9.19 -3.90
CA GLY A 150 5.24 -8.52 -4.29
C GLY A 150 6.41 -8.73 -3.31
N ALA A 151 6.14 -9.22 -2.10
CA ALA A 151 7.11 -9.46 -1.03
C ALA A 151 8.04 -8.26 -0.70
N PRO A 152 7.51 -7.02 -0.56
CA PRO A 152 8.32 -5.83 -0.35
C PRO A 152 9.17 -5.89 0.93
N VAL A 153 8.69 -6.52 2.01
CA VAL A 153 9.45 -6.64 3.26
C VAL A 153 10.66 -7.56 3.09
N THR A 154 10.51 -8.66 2.35
CA THR A 154 11.61 -9.57 2.02
C THR A 154 12.69 -8.85 1.22
N LEU A 155 12.29 -8.05 0.23
CA LEU A 155 13.22 -7.27 -0.58
C LEU A 155 13.95 -6.21 0.26
N ALA A 156 13.22 -5.50 1.12
CA ALA A 156 13.81 -4.57 2.08
C ALA A 156 14.84 -5.24 2.98
N LEU A 157 14.54 -6.42 3.52
CA LEU A 157 15.46 -7.20 4.36
C LEU A 157 16.71 -7.68 3.61
N ARG A 158 16.59 -8.02 2.31
CA ARG A 158 17.72 -8.45 1.48
C ARG A 158 18.72 -7.33 1.22
N VAL A 159 18.25 -6.11 0.95
CA VAL A 159 19.15 -4.97 0.64
C VAL A 159 19.59 -4.18 1.87
N ALA A 160 18.95 -4.40 3.02
CA ALA A 160 19.21 -3.67 4.24
C ALA A 160 20.61 -3.96 4.79
N ARG A 161 21.37 -2.88 5.05
CA ARG A 161 22.65 -2.97 5.77
C ARG A 161 22.44 -3.58 7.17
N PRO A 162 23.41 -4.35 7.70
CA PRO A 162 23.27 -5.01 9.00
C PRO A 162 22.79 -4.07 10.12
N GLY A 163 23.38 -2.89 10.24
CA GLY A 163 22.98 -1.91 11.27
C GLY A 163 21.52 -1.44 11.14
N PHE A 164 21.01 -1.22 9.93
CA PHE A 164 19.62 -0.80 9.73
C PHE A 164 18.65 -1.98 9.88
N ARG A 165 19.05 -3.15 9.38
CA ARG A 165 18.31 -4.41 9.54
C ARG A 165 18.05 -4.73 11.01
N HIS A 166 19.09 -4.70 11.85
CA HIS A 166 18.98 -5.07 13.26
C HIS A 166 18.41 -3.97 14.16
N ARG A 167 18.60 -2.68 13.84
CA ARG A 167 18.13 -1.58 14.70
C ARG A 167 16.73 -1.07 14.36
N VAL A 168 16.23 -1.31 13.14
CA VAL A 168 14.95 -0.74 12.68
C VAL A 168 14.01 -1.84 12.19
N LEU A 169 14.41 -2.58 11.15
CA LEU A 169 13.54 -3.56 10.50
C LEU A 169 13.12 -4.70 11.42
N LEU A 170 14.08 -5.41 12.00
CA LEU A 170 13.79 -6.57 12.84
C LEU A 170 13.01 -6.20 14.11
N PRO A 171 13.32 -5.10 14.84
CA PRO A 171 12.50 -4.66 15.97
C PRO A 171 11.04 -4.38 15.61
N ILE A 172 10.77 -3.75 14.46
CA ILE A 172 9.40 -3.51 13.98
C ILE A 172 8.70 -4.85 13.68
N LEU A 173 9.36 -5.72 12.92
CA LEU A 173 8.82 -7.02 12.53
C LEU A 173 8.57 -7.97 13.72
N HIS A 174 9.35 -7.83 14.80
CA HIS A 174 9.19 -8.60 16.03
C HIS A 174 8.39 -7.86 17.12
N SER A 175 7.82 -6.69 16.80
CA SER A 175 7.04 -5.91 17.77
C SER A 175 5.75 -6.64 18.18
N ARG A 176 5.34 -6.47 19.44
CA ARG A 176 4.09 -7.04 19.95
C ARG A 176 2.86 -6.51 19.20
N VAL A 177 2.91 -5.24 18.81
CA VAL A 177 1.83 -4.58 18.05
C VAL A 177 1.66 -5.24 16.69
N LEU A 178 2.73 -5.35 15.90
CA LEU A 178 2.65 -5.98 14.59
C LEU A 178 2.24 -7.45 14.69
N ARG A 179 2.74 -8.16 15.70
CA ARG A 179 2.33 -9.53 15.99
C ARG A 179 0.84 -9.63 16.35
N ALA A 180 0.28 -8.69 17.10
CA ALA A 180 -1.15 -8.68 17.42
C ALA A 180 -1.99 -8.35 16.17
N LEU A 181 -1.62 -7.31 15.41
CA LEU A 181 -2.35 -6.87 14.22
C LEU A 181 -2.31 -7.90 13.07
N SER A 182 -1.20 -8.62 12.92
CA SER A 182 -1.04 -9.70 11.93
C SER A 182 -1.61 -11.05 12.38
N PHE A 183 -2.13 -11.15 13.61
CA PHE A 183 -2.80 -12.38 14.04
C PHE A 183 -4.05 -12.58 13.18
N PRO A 184 -4.25 -13.74 12.53
CA PRO A 184 -5.26 -13.88 11.48
C PRO A 184 -6.67 -13.42 11.92
N VAL A 185 -7.12 -13.83 13.10
CA VAL A 185 -8.45 -13.42 13.61
C VAL A 185 -8.55 -11.91 13.81
N VAL A 186 -7.49 -11.27 14.32
CA VAL A 186 -7.47 -9.82 14.50
C VAL A 186 -7.45 -9.12 13.14
N ALA A 187 -6.63 -9.56 12.19
CA ALA A 187 -6.61 -9.01 10.85
C ALA A 187 -7.97 -9.13 10.14
N TRP A 188 -8.64 -10.28 10.31
CA TRP A 188 -10.00 -10.52 9.80
C TRP A 188 -11.03 -9.57 10.44
N LEU A 189 -10.98 -9.44 11.78
CA LEU A 189 -11.89 -8.55 12.51
C LEU A 189 -11.62 -7.07 12.20
N LEU A 190 -10.38 -6.66 11.96
CA LEU A 190 -10.05 -5.31 11.52
C LEU A 190 -10.58 -5.04 10.12
N PHE A 191 -10.43 -6.00 9.21
CA PHE A 191 -11.04 -5.91 7.88
C PHE A 191 -12.55 -5.76 7.96
N ALA A 192 -13.23 -6.65 8.68
CA ALA A 192 -14.66 -6.56 8.89
C ALA A 192 -15.05 -5.24 9.59
N GLY A 193 -14.29 -4.83 10.62
CA GLY A 193 -14.54 -3.61 11.37
C GLY A 193 -14.42 -2.35 10.53
N VAL A 194 -13.43 -2.26 9.64
CA VAL A 194 -13.33 -1.14 8.68
C VAL A 194 -14.51 -1.15 7.72
N MET A 195 -14.86 -2.30 7.14
CA MET A 195 -15.98 -2.42 6.21
C MET A 195 -17.33 -2.04 6.86
N TRP A 196 -17.60 -2.53 8.06
CA TRP A 196 -18.86 -2.23 8.76
C TRP A 196 -18.86 -0.80 9.33
N GLY A 197 -17.74 -0.37 9.91
CA GLY A 197 -17.62 0.92 10.57
C GLY A 197 -17.75 2.09 9.60
N THR A 198 -17.16 2.00 8.42
CA THR A 198 -17.32 3.02 7.36
C THR A 198 -18.78 3.17 6.95
N HIS A 199 -19.50 2.06 6.74
CA HIS A 199 -20.86 2.08 6.17
C HIS A 199 -21.99 2.33 7.19
N PHE A 200 -21.79 1.94 8.45
CA PHE A 200 -22.80 2.08 9.51
C PHE A 200 -22.47 3.17 10.54
N SER A 201 -21.55 4.07 10.21
CA SER A 201 -21.25 5.26 11.01
C SER A 201 -21.37 6.52 10.16
N PRO A 202 -21.31 7.72 10.78
CA PRO A 202 -21.29 8.98 10.02
C PRO A 202 -20.12 9.11 9.05
N ILE A 203 -19.07 8.29 9.18
CA ILE A 203 -17.85 8.36 8.37
C ILE A 203 -18.16 8.34 6.87
N PHE A 204 -19.09 7.51 6.42
CA PHE A 204 -19.48 7.47 5.00
C PHE A 204 -20.07 8.80 4.52
N ASN A 205 -21.01 9.38 5.28
CA ASN A 205 -21.58 10.67 4.88
C ASN A 205 -20.53 11.79 4.95
N GLU A 206 -19.67 11.76 5.97
CA GLU A 206 -18.60 12.73 6.14
C GLU A 206 -17.51 12.61 5.05
N SER A 207 -17.26 11.41 4.51
CA SER A 207 -16.29 11.22 3.44
C SER A 207 -16.75 11.81 2.12
N LEU A 208 -18.07 11.86 1.86
CA LEU A 208 -18.63 12.51 0.68
C LEU A 208 -18.40 14.04 0.67
N ASP A 209 -18.39 14.66 1.84
CA ASP A 209 -18.25 16.13 1.98
C ASP A 209 -16.81 16.57 2.29
N ASN A 210 -15.97 15.67 2.82
CA ASN A 210 -14.63 16.01 3.28
C ASN A 210 -13.55 15.14 2.61
N PRO A 211 -12.70 15.72 1.74
CA PRO A 211 -11.69 14.97 1.01
C PRO A 211 -10.63 14.33 1.92
N VAL A 212 -10.40 14.89 3.12
CA VAL A 212 -9.46 14.32 4.09
C VAL A 212 -10.02 13.02 4.65
N ILE A 213 -11.32 13.02 5.00
CA ILE A 213 -11.98 11.83 5.55
C ILE A 213 -12.06 10.75 4.48
N HIS A 214 -12.34 11.14 3.23
CA HIS A 214 -12.33 10.21 2.09
C HIS A 214 -10.96 9.55 1.87
N GLN A 215 -9.88 10.33 1.91
CA GLN A 215 -8.53 9.77 1.82
C GLN A 215 -8.21 8.85 3.01
N LEU A 216 -8.59 9.23 4.24
CA LEU A 216 -8.41 8.39 5.42
C LEU A 216 -9.19 7.08 5.32
N GLU A 217 -10.39 7.11 4.73
CA GLU A 217 -11.19 5.93 4.43
C GLU A 217 -10.45 5.00 3.44
N HIS A 218 -9.94 5.52 2.33
CA HIS A 218 -9.11 4.73 1.38
C HIS A 218 -7.88 4.12 2.05
N MET A 219 -7.20 4.89 2.90
CA MET A 219 -6.05 4.40 3.66
C MET A 219 -6.47 3.29 4.62
N ALA A 220 -7.62 3.42 5.29
CA ALA A 220 -8.15 2.38 6.18
C ALA A 220 -8.46 1.09 5.42
N TYR A 221 -9.13 1.17 4.26
CA TYR A 221 -9.42 0.01 3.41
C TYR A 221 -8.15 -0.67 2.90
N LEU A 222 -7.21 0.10 2.34
CA LEU A 222 -5.94 -0.45 1.85
C LEU A 222 -5.15 -1.10 2.99
N SER A 223 -5.06 -0.45 4.17
CA SER A 223 -4.36 -0.99 5.33
C SER A 223 -4.98 -2.27 5.84
N ALA A 224 -6.30 -2.29 5.99
CA ALA A 224 -7.04 -3.46 6.43
C ALA A 224 -6.90 -4.61 5.43
N GLY A 225 -6.97 -4.32 4.12
CA GLY A 225 -6.70 -5.28 3.05
C GLY A 225 -5.30 -5.86 3.13
N LEU A 226 -4.26 -5.03 3.24
CA LEU A 226 -2.87 -5.49 3.37
C LEU A 226 -2.70 -6.40 4.60
N LEU A 227 -3.28 -6.03 5.74
CA LEU A 227 -3.24 -6.85 6.97
C LEU A 227 -3.99 -8.18 6.82
N PHE A 228 -5.16 -8.16 6.18
CA PHE A 228 -5.96 -9.36 5.91
C PHE A 228 -5.25 -10.35 4.99
N TRP A 229 -4.68 -9.85 3.90
CA TRP A 229 -4.04 -10.70 2.89
C TRP A 229 -2.67 -11.21 3.31
N TRP A 230 -1.94 -10.48 4.16
CA TRP A 230 -0.58 -10.86 4.56
C TRP A 230 -0.48 -12.28 5.17
N PRO A 231 -1.25 -12.68 6.21
CA PRO A 231 -1.17 -14.03 6.75
C PRO A 231 -1.79 -15.10 5.83
N ALA A 232 -2.64 -14.70 4.88
CA ALA A 232 -3.34 -15.61 3.96
C ALA A 232 -2.48 -16.00 2.74
N VAL A 233 -1.94 -15.02 2.02
CA VAL A 233 -1.23 -15.22 0.74
C VAL A 233 0.18 -14.61 0.71
N GLY A 234 0.56 -13.85 1.75
CA GLY A 234 1.84 -13.16 1.78
C GLY A 234 3.06 -14.07 1.74
N LEU A 235 4.05 -13.62 0.96
CA LEU A 235 5.36 -14.26 0.85
C LEU A 235 6.38 -13.70 1.84
N ASP A 236 6.05 -12.57 2.46
CA ASP A 236 6.88 -11.90 3.45
C ASP A 236 6.90 -12.64 4.79
N PRO A 237 7.95 -12.47 5.62
CA PRO A 237 8.04 -13.11 6.91
C PRO A 237 6.88 -12.71 7.82
N SER A 238 5.92 -13.61 8.00
CA SER A 238 4.82 -13.44 8.96
C SER A 238 5.11 -14.18 10.27
N PRO A 239 4.83 -13.57 11.44
CA PRO A 239 4.85 -14.26 12.74
C PRO A 239 3.86 -15.43 12.81
N TRP A 240 2.81 -15.40 11.99
CA TRP A 240 1.72 -16.37 11.99
C TRP A 240 1.65 -17.08 10.64
N ARG A 241 1.84 -18.40 10.66
CA ARG A 241 1.72 -19.25 9.46
C ARG A 241 0.47 -20.10 9.59
N MET A 242 -0.52 -19.84 8.75
CA MET A 242 -1.70 -20.69 8.65
C MET A 242 -1.42 -21.88 7.72
N PRO A 243 -1.77 -23.12 8.11
CA PRO A 243 -1.77 -24.25 7.18
C PRO A 243 -2.81 -24.04 6.08
N HIS A 244 -2.64 -24.69 4.91
CA HIS A 244 -3.50 -24.48 3.74
C HIS A 244 -5.01 -24.60 4.02
N PRO A 245 -5.50 -25.60 4.78
CA PRO A 245 -6.92 -25.69 5.09
C PRO A 245 -7.44 -24.48 5.89
N LEU A 246 -6.64 -23.96 6.82
CA LEU A 246 -7.03 -22.80 7.62
C LEU A 246 -7.05 -21.52 6.79
N ARG A 247 -6.16 -21.37 5.80
CA ARG A 247 -6.21 -20.25 4.84
C ARG A 247 -7.49 -20.29 4.00
N ALA A 248 -7.88 -21.49 3.53
CA ALA A 248 -9.11 -21.66 2.79
C ALA A 248 -10.33 -21.30 3.66
N MET A 249 -10.37 -21.79 4.91
CA MET A 249 -11.41 -21.43 5.88
C MET A 249 -11.44 -19.93 6.18
N TYR A 250 -10.27 -19.30 6.37
CA TYR A 250 -10.11 -17.88 6.63
C TYR A 250 -10.72 -17.01 5.52
N LEU A 251 -10.37 -17.31 4.27
CA LEU A 251 -10.91 -16.63 3.09
C LEU A 251 -12.39 -16.95 2.88
N PHE A 252 -12.79 -18.19 3.11
CA PHE A 252 -14.18 -18.61 3.00
C PHE A 252 -15.07 -17.87 4.00
N LEU A 253 -14.65 -17.74 5.26
CA LEU A 253 -15.40 -17.04 6.31
C LEU A 253 -15.55 -15.53 6.04
N GLN A 254 -14.67 -14.94 5.23
CA GLN A 254 -14.83 -13.57 4.77
C GLN A 254 -16.05 -13.41 3.83
N MET A 255 -16.36 -14.43 3.03
CA MET A 255 -17.49 -14.37 2.07
C MET A 255 -18.86 -14.14 2.73
N PRO A 256 -19.30 -14.93 3.73
CA PRO A 256 -20.58 -14.69 4.36
C PRO A 256 -20.60 -13.33 5.07
N GLN A 257 -19.52 -12.91 5.73
CA GLN A 257 -19.49 -11.59 6.36
C GLN A 257 -19.65 -10.45 5.34
N ASN A 258 -18.99 -10.52 4.18
CA ASN A 258 -19.16 -9.52 3.11
C ASN A 258 -20.58 -9.57 2.51
N THR A 259 -21.15 -10.78 2.38
CA THR A 259 -22.51 -10.97 1.89
C THR A 259 -23.55 -10.38 2.86
N PHE A 260 -23.38 -10.60 4.17
CA PHE A 260 -24.23 -10.01 5.20
C PHE A 260 -24.13 -8.49 5.19
N LEU A 261 -22.93 -7.93 5.04
CA LEU A 261 -22.74 -6.49 4.91
C LEU A 261 -23.50 -5.94 3.70
N ALA A 262 -23.33 -6.56 2.52
CA ALA A 262 -24.02 -6.16 1.30
C ALA A 262 -25.55 -6.20 1.46
N LEU A 263 -26.08 -7.28 2.07
CA LEU A 263 -27.51 -7.41 2.34
C LEU A 263 -28.00 -6.35 3.33
N ALA A 264 -27.24 -6.08 4.39
CA ALA A 264 -27.58 -5.07 5.38
C ALA A 264 -27.64 -3.67 4.77
N ILE A 265 -26.66 -3.31 3.94
CA ILE A 265 -26.65 -2.05 3.17
C ILE A 265 -27.87 -1.98 2.25
N TYR A 266 -28.10 -3.02 1.44
CA TYR A 266 -29.24 -3.07 0.53
C TYR A 266 -30.57 -2.89 1.27
N SER A 267 -30.74 -3.56 2.42
CA SER A 267 -31.95 -3.46 3.24
C SER A 267 -32.13 -2.12 3.95
N ALA A 268 -31.04 -1.41 4.25
CA ALA A 268 -31.08 -0.09 4.88
C ALA A 268 -31.37 1.03 3.85
N SER A 269 -31.11 0.77 2.57
CA SER A 269 -31.37 1.68 1.46
C SER A 269 -32.73 1.49 0.77
N ALA A 270 -33.49 0.46 1.15
CA ALA A 270 -34.80 0.11 0.60
C ALA A 270 -35.94 0.67 1.46
#